data_AF-A0A5E4IVA6-F1
#
_entry.id   AF-A0A5E4IVA6-F1
#
_cell.length_a   1.000
_cell.length_b   1.000
_cell.length_c   1.000
_cell.angle_alpha   90.00
_cell.angle_beta   90.00
_cell.angle_gamma   90.00
#
_symmetry.space_group_name_H-M   'P 1'
#
loop_
_entity.id
_entity.type
_entity.pdbx_description
1 polymer ?
#
loop_
_entity_poly.entity_id
_entity_poly.type
_entity_poly.pdbx_seq_one_letter_code
_entity_poly.pdbx_strand_id
1 'polypeptide(L)'
;MEPVNWKELLQKLVAEASVLRGERMQAQVLKQTVAHALQQAESESADAKIVGRLDLLLMELTEVTKENVCTNTKCPHYSKRCKMR
;
A
#
# COMPACT_ATOMS: atom_id res chain seq x y z
N MET A 1 -19.15 -15.13 -11.69
CA MET A 1 -18.28 -14.00 -11.31
C MET A 1 -18.02 -13.22 -12.58
N GLU A 2 -18.33 -11.93 -12.60
CA GLU A 2 -17.94 -11.10 -13.75
C GLU A 2 -16.41 -11.03 -13.82
N PRO A 3 -15.81 -11.05 -15.03
CA PRO A 3 -14.37 -10.94 -15.17
C PRO A 3 -13.90 -9.61 -14.58
N VAL A 4 -12.92 -9.68 -13.67
CA VAL A 4 -12.34 -8.47 -13.06
C VAL A 4 -11.70 -7.62 -14.16
N ASN A 5 -12.20 -6.40 -14.33
CA ASN A 5 -11.56 -5.43 -15.21
C ASN A 5 -10.34 -4.84 -14.49
N TRP A 6 -9.21 -5.51 -14.61
CA TRP A 6 -7.95 -5.14 -13.98
C TRP A 6 -7.51 -3.70 -14.25
N LYS A 7 -7.80 -3.16 -15.45
CA LYS A 7 -7.47 -1.77 -15.80
C LYS A 7 -8.30 -0.78 -14.99
N GLU A 8 -9.60 -1.03 -14.87
CA GLU A 8 -10.51 -0.18 -14.10
C GLU A 8 -10.21 -0.25 -12.61
N LEU A 9 -9.95 -1.46 -12.09
CA LEU A 9 -9.56 -1.66 -10.70
C LEU A 9 -8.27 -0.89 -10.38
N LEU A 10 -7.24 -1.03 -11.22
CA LEU A 10 -5.98 -0.32 -11.06
C LEU A 10 -6.17 1.20 -11.09
N GLN A 11 -7.01 1.73 -11.99
CA GLN A 11 -7.32 3.16 -12.03
C GLN A 11 -7.99 3.64 -10.74
N LYS A 12 -8.93 2.87 -10.18
CA LYS A 12 -9.58 3.17 -8.90
C LYS A 12 -8.57 3.21 -7.76
N LEU A 13 -7.72 2.18 -7.65
CA LEU A 13 -6.71 2.08 -6.59
C LEU A 13 -5.68 3.23 -6.66
N VAL A 14 -5.25 3.61 -7.87
CA VAL A 14 -4.34 4.75 -8.06
C VAL A 14 -5.03 6.08 -7.72
N ALA A 15 -6.29 6.25 -8.12
CA ALA A 15 -7.07 7.45 -7.79
C ALA A 15 -7.26 7.59 -6.27
N GLU A 16 -7.61 6.49 -5.59
CA GLU A 16 -7.70 6.44 -4.13
C GLU A 16 -6.34 6.80 -3.50
N ALA A 17 -5.24 6.17 -3.92
CA ALA A 17 -3.92 6.49 -3.39
C ALA A 17 -3.55 7.99 -3.56
N SER A 18 -3.99 8.62 -4.65
CA SER A 18 -3.69 10.02 -4.94
C SER A 18 -4.38 11.01 -3.99
N VAL A 19 -5.57 10.66 -3.49
CA VAL A 19 -6.35 11.51 -2.56
C VAL A 19 -5.98 11.28 -1.09
N LEU A 20 -5.36 10.14 -0.77
CA LEU A 20 -4.99 9.75 0.60
C LEU A 20 -3.74 10.46 1.16
N ARG A 21 -3.29 11.57 0.57
CA ARG A 21 -2.07 12.29 1.01
C ARG A 21 -2.20 12.75 2.47
N GLY A 22 -1.58 11.99 3.37
CA GLY A 22 -1.56 12.26 4.82
C GLY A 22 -2.54 11.44 5.65
N GLU A 23 -3.47 10.70 5.02
CA GLU A 23 -4.46 9.87 5.71
C GLU A 23 -3.91 8.45 5.95
N ARG A 24 -2.97 8.33 6.90
CA ARG A 24 -2.23 7.09 7.20
C ARG A 24 -3.13 5.86 7.40
N MET A 25 -4.23 5.98 8.14
CA MET A 25 -5.14 4.86 8.42
C MET A 25 -5.79 4.36 7.13
N GLN A 26 -6.25 5.28 6.28
CA GLN A 26 -6.86 4.94 5.00
C GLN A 26 -5.83 4.40 4.01
N ALA A 27 -4.60 4.93 4.02
CA ALA A 27 -3.49 4.37 3.23
C ALA A 27 -3.15 2.93 3.66
N GLN A 28 -3.31 2.59 4.94
CA GLN A 28 -3.10 1.22 5.44
C GLN A 28 -4.22 0.27 5.03
N VAL A 29 -5.48 0.74 5.00
CA VAL A 29 -6.61 -0.02 4.42
C VAL A 29 -6.39 -0.24 2.92
N LEU A 30 -6.06 0.83 2.18
CA LEU A 30 -5.79 0.72 0.75
C LEU A 30 -4.61 -0.22 0.46
N LYS A 31 -3.56 -0.20 1.27
CA LYS A 31 -2.44 -1.14 1.17
C LYS A 31 -2.91 -2.60 1.22
N GLN A 32 -3.81 -2.94 2.14
CA GLN A 32 -4.36 -4.29 2.25
C GLN A 32 -5.18 -4.66 1.00
N THR A 33 -5.98 -3.72 0.49
CA THR A 33 -6.75 -3.91 -0.75
C THR A 33 -5.84 -4.14 -1.95
N VAL A 34 -4.79 -3.34 -2.11
CA VAL A 34 -3.81 -3.49 -3.20
C VAL A 34 -3.06 -4.82 -3.08
N ALA A 35 -2.68 -5.24 -1.87
CA ALA A 35 -2.02 -6.53 -1.65
C ALA A 35 -2.92 -7.72 -2.05
N HIS A 36 -4.21 -7.68 -1.69
CA HIS A 36 -5.17 -8.70 -2.09
C HIS A 36 -5.38 -8.71 -3.61
N ALA A 37 -5.49 -7.53 -4.23
CA ALA A 37 -5.62 -7.40 -5.68
C ALA A 37 -4.38 -7.93 -6.42
N LEU A 38 -3.17 -7.70 -5.89
CA LEU A 38 -1.92 -8.23 -6.44
C LEU A 38 -1.91 -9.76 -6.39
N GLN A 39 -2.22 -10.35 -5.22
CA GLN A 39 -2.27 -11.80 -5.07
C GLN A 39 -3.29 -12.45 -6.02
N GLN A 40 -4.45 -11.83 -6.19
CA GLN A 40 -5.47 -12.30 -7.12
C GLN A 40 -5.01 -12.15 -8.58
N ALA A 41 -4.39 -11.02 -8.94
CA ALA A 41 -3.84 -10.80 -10.28
C ALA A 41 -2.77 -11.83 -10.65
N GLU A 42 -1.88 -12.17 -9.70
CA GLU A 42 -0.88 -13.23 -9.87
C GLU A 42 -1.53 -14.61 -10.05
N SER A 43 -2.52 -14.93 -9.21
CA SER A 43 -3.23 -16.21 -9.25
C SER A 43 -4.01 -16.40 -10.55
N GLU A 44 -4.59 -15.33 -11.08
CA GLU A 44 -5.33 -15.32 -12.35
C GLU A 44 -4.41 -15.14 -13.57
N SER A 45 -3.09 -15.08 -13.39
CA SER A 45 -2.11 -14.81 -14.46
C SER A 45 -2.47 -13.57 -15.29
N ALA A 46 -2.86 -12.50 -14.60
CA ALA A 46 -3.14 -11.21 -15.22
C ALA A 46 -1.90 -10.66 -15.95
N ASP A 47 -2.12 -9.68 -16.84
CA ASP A 47 -1.05 -9.04 -17.60
C ASP A 47 0.09 -8.55 -16.68
N ALA A 48 1.34 -8.89 -17.02
CA ALA A 48 2.52 -8.51 -16.25
C ALA A 48 2.62 -7.00 -15.97
N LYS A 49 2.08 -6.15 -16.86
CA LYS A 49 1.99 -4.70 -16.65
C LYS A 49 1.04 -4.34 -15.50
N ILE A 50 -0.06 -5.08 -15.34
CA ILE A 50 -1.01 -4.88 -14.23
C ILE A 50 -0.34 -5.30 -12.93
N VAL A 51 0.24 -6.50 -12.89
CA VAL A 51 0.96 -7.03 -11.73
C VAL A 51 2.06 -6.05 -11.29
N GLY A 52 2.92 -5.63 -12.23
CA GLY A 52 3.98 -4.67 -11.95
C GLY A 52 3.48 -3.32 -11.46
N ARG A 53 2.32 -2.84 -11.93
CA ARG A 53 1.76 -1.56 -11.44
C ARG A 53 1.13 -1.69 -10.05
N LEU A 54 0.48 -2.80 -9.75
CA LEU A 54 -0.02 -3.10 -8.40
C LEU A 54 1.11 -3.24 -7.39
N ASP A 55 2.22 -3.89 -7.79
CA ASP A 55 3.42 -4.02 -6.96
C ASP A 55 4.06 -2.65 -6.65
N LEU A 56 4.24 -1.79 -7.66
CA LEU A 56 4.72 -0.42 -7.45
C LEU A 56 3.82 0.38 -6.51
N LEU A 57 2.50 0.28 -6.68
CA LEU A 57 1.53 0.97 -5.82
C LEU A 57 1.60 0.46 -4.37
N LEU A 58 1.80 -0.85 -4.18
CA LEU A 58 1.97 -1.47 -2.87
C LEU A 58 3.26 -0.98 -2.18
N MET A 59 4.35 -0.82 -2.93
CA MET A 59 5.58 -0.21 -2.45
C MET A 59 5.36 1.24 -2.00
N GLU A 60 4.73 2.07 -2.83
CA GLU A 60 4.43 3.48 -2.52
C GLU A 60 3.60 3.60 -1.24
N LEU A 61 2.52 2.82 -1.11
CA LEU A 61 1.68 2.78 0.08
C LEU A 61 2.43 2.25 1.31
N THR A 62 3.38 1.33 1.12
CA THR A 62 4.23 0.84 2.21
C THR A 62 5.15 1.94 2.75
N GLU A 63 5.72 2.77 1.89
CA GLU A 63 6.53 3.91 2.33
C GLU A 63 5.67 4.97 3.04
N VAL A 64 4.47 5.25 2.54
CA VAL A 64 3.54 6.20 3.19
C VAL A 64 3.06 5.69 4.56
N THR A 65 2.90 4.37 4.70
CA THR A 65 2.43 3.74 5.94
C THR A 65 3.57 3.30 6.87
N LYS A 66 4.84 3.45 6.48
CA LYS A 66 5.97 3.20 7.39
C LYS A 66 5.81 4.08 8.61
N GLU A 67 5.70 3.42 9.75
CA GLU A 67 5.72 4.13 11.03
C GLU A 67 7.16 4.61 11.25
N ASN A 68 7.35 5.85 11.68
CA ASN A 68 8.65 6.33 12.19
C ASN A 68 8.94 5.59 13.51
N VAL A 69 9.17 4.28 13.43
CA VAL A 69 9.63 3.49 14.57
C VAL A 69 11.07 3.88 14.78
N CYS A 70 11.37 4.45 15.95
CA CYS A 70 12.74 4.75 16.32
C CYS A 70 13.54 3.44 16.35
N THR A 71 14.42 3.24 15.37
CA THR A 71 15.30 2.06 15.26
C THR A 71 16.55 2.20 16.14
N ASN A 72 16.72 3.32 16.84
CA ASN A 72 17.81 3.51 17.78
C ASN A 72 17.54 2.69 19.05
N THR A 73 18.21 1.55 19.16
CA THR A 73 18.14 0.62 20.31
C THR A 73 18.61 1.23 21.63
N LYS A 74 19.27 2.39 21.60
CA LYS A 74 19.67 3.17 22.79
C LYS A 74 18.67 4.29 23.13
N CYS A 75 17.60 4.48 22.36
CA CYS A 75 16.58 5.47 22.66
C CYS A 75 15.73 5.00 23.85
N PRO A 76 15.50 5.82 24.88
CA PRO A 76 14.61 5.46 26.00
C PRO A 76 13.14 5.24 25.57
N HIS A 77 12.81 5.54 24.31
CA HIS A 77 11.51 5.30 23.68
C HIS A 77 11.51 4.20 22.61
N TYR A 78 12.52 3.33 22.57
CA TYR A 78 12.55 2.18 21.65
C TYR A 78 11.26 1.36 21.80
N SER A 79 10.53 1.13 20.69
CA SER A 79 9.17 0.55 20.59
C SER A 79 7.95 1.45 20.93
N LYS A 80 8.15 2.72 21.30
CA LYS A 80 7.07 3.71 21.47
C LYS A 80 7.12 4.76 20.37
N ARG A 81 5.96 5.37 20.01
CA ARG A 81 5.90 6.46 19.02
C ARG A 81 6.89 7.56 19.42
N CYS A 82 7.92 7.76 18.60
CA CYS A 82 8.95 8.76 18.83
C CYS A 82 8.37 10.15 18.50
N LYS A 83 8.00 10.91 19.53
CA LYS A 83 7.70 12.34 19.38
C LYS A 83 9.03 13.09 19.47
N MET A 84 9.74 13.24 18.36
CA MET A 84 10.75 14.30 18.27
C MET A 84 10.00 15.63 18.22
N ARG A 85 10.27 16.49 19.20
CA ARG A 85 9.72 17.83 19.33
C ARG A 85 10.51 18.81 18.48
#